data_AF-A0A957BG12-F1
#
_entry.id   AF-A0A957BG12-F1
#
_cell.length_a   1.000
_cell.length_b   1.000
_cell.length_c   1.000
_cell.angle_alpha   90.00
_cell.angle_beta   90.00
_cell.angle_gamma   90.00
#
_symmetry.space_group_name_H-M   'P 1'
#
loop_
_entity.id
_entity.type
_entity.pdbx_description
1 polymer ?
#
loop_
_entity_poly.entity_id
_entity_poly.type
_entity_poly.pdbx_seq_one_letter_code
_entity_poly.pdbx_strand_id
1 'polypeptide(L)'
;MTKPSPHRLITYWLTTLAISLVVAGCQPSTSEPLPTRAFLAPADTPVPTPILLPAKTLTPWETISSSMTAYQIERWTFTATAGDAIRLRIASRENVSLNLRDDGGVLLGSGTEIALSIPADGTYTVDVELSDAERAN
;
A
#
# COMPACT_ATOMS: atom_id res chain seq x y z
N MET A 1 -45.81 34.38 -50.92
CA MET A 1 -44.92 35.09 -51.87
C MET A 1 -43.60 34.34 -51.87
N THR A 2 -43.08 33.70 -52.91
CA THR A 2 -43.37 33.76 -54.35
C THR A 2 -42.76 32.51 -55.00
N LYS A 3 -43.62 31.73 -55.67
CA LYS A 3 -43.45 31.03 -56.95
C LYS A 3 -42.27 30.04 -57.18
N PRO A 4 -42.57 28.77 -57.50
CA PRO A 4 -41.64 27.84 -58.14
C PRO A 4 -41.59 28.08 -59.67
N SER A 5 -40.48 27.80 -60.34
CA SER A 5 -40.53 27.57 -61.79
C SER A 5 -39.38 26.67 -62.30
N PRO A 6 -39.67 25.75 -63.24
CA PRO A 6 -38.79 24.66 -63.66
C PRO A 6 -38.21 24.86 -65.06
N HIS A 7 -37.09 24.22 -65.37
CA HIS A 7 -36.68 23.87 -66.73
C HIS A 7 -35.86 22.56 -66.62
N ARG A 8 -36.35 21.38 -67.03
CA ARG A 8 -36.32 20.84 -68.42
C ARG A 8 -34.98 21.15 -69.09
N LEU A 9 -34.17 20.23 -69.59
CA LEU A 9 -34.40 18.95 -70.29
C LEU A 9 -32.99 18.53 -70.83
N ILE A 10 -32.81 17.27 -71.28
CA ILE A 10 -31.84 16.85 -72.33
C ILE A 10 -30.37 16.75 -71.84
N THR A 11 -29.65 15.61 -71.86
CA THR A 11 -29.49 14.61 -72.93
C THR A 11 -28.84 13.34 -72.35
N TYR A 12 -29.34 12.18 -72.74
CA TYR A 12 -28.67 10.88 -72.59
C TYR A 12 -27.70 10.66 -73.75
N TRP A 13 -26.45 10.31 -73.44
CA TRP A 13 -25.56 9.51 -74.28
C TRP A 13 -24.92 8.50 -73.32
N LEU A 14 -25.47 7.28 -73.16
CA LEU A 14 -25.20 6.11 -73.99
C LEU A 14 -23.74 6.05 -74.45
N THR A 15 -22.88 5.36 -73.68
CA THR A 15 -21.99 4.31 -74.21
C THR A 15 -21.19 3.60 -73.09
N THR A 16 -21.08 2.28 -73.26
CA THR A 16 -20.00 1.38 -72.82
C THR A 16 -19.87 1.01 -71.33
N LEU A 17 -20.48 -0.14 -71.01
CA LEU A 17 -19.77 -1.40 -70.74
C LEU A 17 -18.42 -1.28 -70.01
N ALA A 18 -18.42 -1.57 -68.71
CA ALA A 18 -17.33 -2.28 -68.05
C ALA A 18 -17.86 -2.88 -66.73
N ILE A 19 -18.06 -4.20 -66.73
CA ILE A 19 -18.13 -4.99 -65.51
C ILE A 19 -16.77 -4.83 -64.82
N SER A 20 -16.71 -4.00 -63.79
CA SER A 20 -15.55 -3.92 -62.89
C SER A 20 -15.96 -4.53 -61.56
N LEU A 21 -15.59 -5.81 -61.44
CA LEU A 21 -15.51 -6.60 -60.22
C LEU A 21 -14.66 -5.84 -59.18
N VAL A 22 -15.30 -5.17 -58.22
CA VAL A 22 -14.57 -4.55 -57.11
C VAL A 22 -14.25 -5.64 -56.10
N VAL A 23 -13.00 -6.11 -56.16
CA VAL A 23 -12.37 -6.99 -55.18
C VAL A 23 -12.54 -6.35 -53.81
N ALA A 24 -13.14 -7.08 -52.86
CA ALA A 24 -13.14 -6.74 -51.45
C ALA A 24 -11.69 -6.75 -50.95
N GLY A 25 -11.01 -5.62 -51.09
CA GLY A 25 -9.72 -5.38 -50.47
C GLY A 25 -9.94 -5.17 -48.98
N CYS A 26 -9.69 -6.19 -48.17
CA CYS A 26 -9.42 -5.99 -46.75
C CYS A 26 -8.19 -5.08 -46.64
N GLN A 27 -8.39 -3.81 -46.28
CA GLN A 27 -7.27 -2.96 -45.86
C GLN A 27 -6.83 -3.44 -44.46
N PRO A 28 -5.58 -3.88 -44.27
CA PRO A 28 -5.07 -4.08 -42.92
C PRO A 28 -4.96 -2.70 -42.26
N SER A 29 -5.63 -2.52 -41.12
CA SER A 29 -5.47 -1.32 -40.31
C SER A 29 -4.03 -1.27 -39.78
N THR A 30 -3.17 -0.51 -40.45
CA THR A 30 -1.84 -0.18 -39.92
C THR A 30 -2.04 0.79 -38.77
N SER A 31 -2.04 0.27 -37.54
CA SER A 31 -2.03 1.08 -36.32
C SER A 31 -0.68 1.79 -36.24
N GLU A 32 -0.63 3.07 -36.55
CA GLU A 32 0.56 3.90 -36.29
C GLU A 32 0.83 3.89 -34.77
N PRO A 33 2.04 3.53 -34.33
CA PRO A 33 2.34 3.53 -32.90
C PRO A 33 2.33 4.98 -32.40
N LEU A 34 1.40 5.28 -31.48
CA LEU A 34 1.36 6.57 -30.79
C LEU A 34 2.72 6.81 -30.10
N PRO A 35 3.24 8.05 -30.11
CA PRO A 35 4.47 8.35 -29.39
C PRO A 35 4.25 8.11 -27.89
N THR A 36 5.07 7.22 -27.31
CA THR A 36 5.10 6.97 -25.86
C THR A 36 5.60 8.23 -25.16
N ARG A 37 4.71 8.99 -24.52
CA ARG A 37 5.12 10.00 -23.54
C ARG A 37 5.57 9.28 -22.27
N ALA A 38 6.86 9.33 -21.96
CA ALA A 38 7.37 8.92 -20.65
C ALA A 38 6.98 9.98 -19.61
N PHE A 39 6.19 9.59 -18.61
CA PHE A 39 5.99 10.37 -17.40
C PHE A 39 7.06 9.93 -16.40
N LEU A 40 7.96 10.82 -16.02
CA LEU A 40 8.84 10.58 -14.88
C LEU A 40 7.96 10.72 -13.64
N ALA A 41 7.61 9.59 -13.01
CA ALA A 41 7.03 9.65 -11.68
C ALA A 41 8.03 10.38 -10.76
N PRO A 42 7.57 11.31 -9.89
CA PRO A 42 8.44 11.83 -8.86
C PRO A 42 9.02 10.64 -8.09
N ALA A 43 10.33 10.65 -7.84
CA ALA A 43 10.95 9.60 -7.07
C ALA A 43 10.23 9.50 -5.72
N ASP A 44 9.66 8.33 -5.42
CA ASP A 44 9.16 8.05 -4.08
C ASP A 44 10.33 8.29 -3.13
N THR A 45 10.22 9.28 -2.24
CA THR A 45 11.19 9.45 -1.17
C THR A 45 11.21 8.15 -0.39
N PRO A 46 12.34 7.42 -0.32
CA PRO A 46 12.35 6.13 0.34
C PRO A 46 12.01 6.35 1.81
N VAL A 47 10.86 5.85 2.25
CA VAL A 47 10.55 5.78 3.68
C VAL A 47 11.63 4.88 4.29
N PRO A 48 12.44 5.39 5.24
CA PRO A 48 13.50 4.59 5.82
C PRO A 48 12.91 3.36 6.52
N THR A 49 13.44 2.18 6.19
CA THR A 49 13.03 0.93 6.82
C THR A 49 13.34 0.99 8.33
N PRO A 50 12.39 0.63 9.20
CA PRO A 50 12.66 0.53 10.63
C PRO A 50 13.79 -0.47 10.92
N ILE A 51 14.67 -0.13 11.86
CA ILE A 51 15.75 -1.00 12.33
C ILE A 51 15.26 -1.72 13.58
N LEU A 52 15.16 -3.04 13.51
CA LEU A 52 14.83 -3.86 14.67
C LEU A 52 16.08 -4.12 15.52
N LEU A 53 16.03 -3.76 16.79
CA LEU A 53 17.09 -4.01 17.77
C LEU A 53 17.04 -5.47 18.27
N PRO A 54 18.17 -6.02 18.77
CA PRO A 54 18.19 -7.34 19.38
C PRO A 54 17.17 -7.46 20.52
N ALA A 55 16.48 -8.60 20.58
CA ALA A 55 15.48 -8.83 21.60
C ALA A 55 16.09 -8.89 23.02
N LYS A 56 15.43 -8.28 23.99
CA LYS A 56 15.76 -8.37 25.42
C LYS A 56 14.70 -9.18 26.16
N THR A 57 15.13 -9.99 27.12
CA THR A 57 14.18 -10.76 27.96
C THR A 57 13.61 -9.87 29.06
N LEU A 58 12.28 -9.85 29.20
CA LEU A 58 11.57 -9.27 30.33
C LEU A 58 11.33 -10.33 31.41
N THR A 59 11.85 -10.07 32.61
CA THR A 59 11.55 -10.86 33.80
C THR A 59 10.37 -10.21 34.55
N PRO A 60 9.45 -10.97 35.17
CA PRO A 60 8.41 -10.40 36.00
C PRO A 60 8.99 -9.44 37.06
N TRP A 61 8.33 -8.28 37.22
CA TRP A 61 8.70 -7.22 38.18
C TRP A 61 10.01 -6.48 37.88
N GLU A 62 10.67 -6.77 36.76
CA GLU A 62 11.87 -6.05 36.33
C GLU A 62 11.52 -4.79 35.54
N THR A 63 12.32 -3.74 35.71
CA THR A 63 12.29 -2.56 34.85
C THR A 63 13.50 -2.59 33.92
N ILE A 64 13.27 -2.59 32.61
CA ILE A 64 14.32 -2.49 31.60
C ILE A 64 14.39 -1.05 31.09
N SER A 65 15.61 -0.54 30.95
CA SER A 65 15.87 0.74 30.31
C SER A 65 16.49 0.54 28.93
N SER A 66 16.02 1.32 27.96
CA SER A 66 16.56 1.35 26.60
C SER A 66 16.72 2.78 26.12
N SER A 67 17.68 2.99 25.23
CA SER A 67 17.85 4.20 24.45
C SER A 67 17.64 3.84 22.98
N MET A 68 16.75 4.55 22.32
CA MET A 68 16.42 4.32 20.92
C MET A 68 16.49 5.63 20.14
N THR A 69 16.83 5.54 18.87
CA THR A 69 16.73 6.67 17.93
C THR A 69 15.44 6.59 17.12
N ALA A 70 15.16 7.66 16.38
CA ALA A 70 14.17 7.62 15.30
C ALA A 70 14.41 6.38 14.41
N TYR A 71 13.31 5.75 14.02
CA TYR A 71 13.28 4.53 13.19
C TYR A 71 13.80 3.24 13.80
N GLN A 72 14.17 3.21 15.09
CA GLN A 72 14.44 1.94 15.77
C GLN A 72 13.17 1.34 16.36
N ILE A 73 13.13 0.01 16.42
CA ILE A 73 12.13 -0.79 17.12
C ILE A 73 12.88 -1.60 18.18
N GLU A 74 12.53 -1.44 19.44
CA GLU A 74 13.08 -2.24 20.53
C GLU A 74 12.16 -3.43 20.74
N ARG A 75 12.75 -4.62 20.85
CA ARG A 75 12.00 -5.85 21.02
C ARG A 75 12.26 -6.42 22.40
N TRP A 76 11.17 -6.75 23.09
CA TRP A 76 11.21 -7.50 24.33
C TRP A 76 10.52 -8.85 24.19
N THR A 77 10.99 -9.86 24.92
CA THR A 77 10.39 -11.18 24.95
C THR A 77 10.20 -11.68 26.37
N PHE A 78 9.14 -12.44 26.62
CA PHE A 78 8.92 -13.14 27.88
C PHE A 78 8.13 -14.43 27.64
N THR A 79 8.24 -15.38 28.55
CA THR A 79 7.40 -16.58 28.54
C THR A 79 6.28 -16.45 29.57
N ALA A 80 5.09 -16.89 29.21
CA ALA A 80 3.94 -16.90 30.12
C ALA A 80 3.05 -18.12 29.86
N THR A 81 2.20 -18.41 30.84
CA THR A 81 1.24 -19.51 30.81
C THR A 81 -0.19 -18.99 30.70
N ALA A 82 -1.07 -19.80 30.13
CA ALA A 82 -2.48 -19.47 29.97
C ALA A 82 -3.12 -19.12 31.32
N GLY A 83 -3.79 -17.96 31.37
CA GLY A 83 -4.40 -17.42 32.58
C GLY A 83 -3.51 -16.46 33.38
N ASP A 84 -2.21 -16.38 33.11
CA ASP A 84 -1.33 -15.39 33.77
C ASP A 84 -1.85 -13.97 33.52
N ALA A 85 -1.91 -13.15 34.58
CA ALA A 85 -2.27 -11.74 34.46
C ALA A 85 -1.00 -10.91 34.25
N ILE A 86 -0.94 -10.19 33.13
CA ILE A 86 0.19 -9.31 32.82
C ILE A 86 -0.22 -7.84 32.86
N ARG A 87 0.75 -6.98 33.20
CA ARG A 87 0.66 -5.53 33.00
C ARG A 87 1.99 -5.01 32.48
N LEU A 88 2.00 -4.52 31.24
CA LEU A 88 3.14 -3.88 30.59
C LEU A 88 2.91 -2.37 30.59
N ARG A 89 3.92 -1.60 30.97
CA ARG A 89 3.85 -0.13 31.05
C ARG A 89 5.16 0.46 30.58
N ILE A 90 5.08 1.54 29.84
CA ILE A 90 6.26 2.33 29.48
C ILE A 90 6.29 3.65 30.23
N ALA A 91 7.47 4.03 30.70
CA ALA A 91 7.74 5.35 31.24
C ALA A 91 8.72 6.05 30.28
N SER A 92 8.20 6.98 29.48
CA SER A 92 8.97 7.75 28.50
C SER A 92 8.54 9.21 28.52
N ARG A 93 9.47 10.11 28.14
CA ARG A 93 9.15 11.51 27.83
C ARG A 93 8.69 11.69 26.39
N GLU A 94 9.06 10.76 25.52
CA GLU A 94 8.70 10.73 24.11
C GLU A 94 7.42 9.94 23.88
N ASN A 95 6.77 10.20 22.75
CA ASN A 95 5.59 9.47 22.32
C ASN A 95 5.98 8.07 21.81
N VAL A 96 5.85 7.06 22.68
CA VAL A 96 6.20 5.65 22.40
C VAL A 96 4.97 4.77 22.57
N SER A 97 4.87 3.72 21.75
CA SER A 97 3.82 2.71 21.81
C SER A 97 4.40 1.31 22.02
N LEU A 98 3.63 0.45 22.69
CA LEU A 98 3.86 -0.97 22.85
C LEU A 98 2.93 -1.72 21.90
N ASN A 99 3.44 -2.79 21.29
CA ASN A 99 2.68 -3.74 20.48
C ASN A 99 2.98 -5.16 20.99
N LEU A 100 2.04 -5.75 21.73
CA LEU A 100 2.16 -7.11 22.27
C LEU A 100 1.63 -8.14 21.27
N ARG A 101 2.47 -9.11 20.94
CA ARG A 101 2.16 -10.23 20.04
C ARG A 101 2.38 -11.57 20.73
N ASP A 102 1.57 -12.56 20.36
CA ASP A 102 1.81 -13.96 20.74
C ASP A 102 2.94 -14.59 19.90
N ASP A 103 3.22 -15.87 20.16
CA ASP A 103 4.27 -16.64 19.47
C ASP A 103 3.98 -16.82 17.96
N GLY A 104 2.69 -16.78 17.58
CA GLY A 104 2.25 -16.79 16.18
C GLY A 104 2.32 -15.42 15.50
N GLY A 105 2.69 -14.37 16.23
CA GLY A 105 2.74 -12.99 15.74
C GLY A 105 1.39 -12.27 15.75
N VAL A 106 0.33 -12.86 16.33
CA VAL A 106 -0.99 -12.22 16.44
C VAL A 106 -0.92 -11.08 17.45
N LEU A 107 -1.39 -9.90 17.07
CA LEU A 107 -1.46 -8.74 17.96
C LEU A 107 -2.55 -8.96 19.02
N LEU A 108 -2.15 -8.95 20.29
CA LEU A 108 -3.04 -9.09 21.43
C LEU A 108 -3.42 -7.74 22.06
N GLY A 109 -2.56 -6.74 21.90
CA GLY A 109 -2.82 -5.40 22.42
C GLY A 109 -1.78 -4.38 21.99
N SER A 110 -2.18 -3.10 22.03
CA SER A 110 -1.30 -1.98 21.73
C SER A 110 -1.66 -0.75 22.57
N GLY A 111 -0.66 0.10 22.83
CA GLY A 111 -0.81 1.34 23.60
C GLY A 111 0.41 1.66 24.46
N THR A 112 0.27 2.60 25.39
CA THR A 112 1.33 2.93 26.38
C THR A 112 1.29 2.02 27.61
N GLU A 113 0.18 1.31 27.78
CA GLU A 113 -0.05 0.33 28.83
C GLU A 113 -0.93 -0.80 28.28
N ILE A 114 -0.58 -2.05 28.58
CA ILE A 114 -1.32 -3.24 28.18
C ILE A 114 -1.56 -4.06 29.43
N ALA A 115 -2.81 -4.43 29.70
CA ALA A 115 -3.19 -5.32 30.79
C ALA A 115 -4.19 -6.36 30.29
N LEU A 116 -3.84 -7.64 30.38
CA LEU A 116 -4.68 -8.75 29.93
C LEU A 116 -4.32 -10.06 30.65
N SER A 117 -5.18 -11.06 30.50
CA SER A 117 -4.89 -12.45 30.85
C SER A 117 -4.37 -13.20 29.63
N ILE A 118 -3.28 -13.93 29.82
CA ILE A 118 -2.58 -14.65 28.76
C ILE A 118 -3.48 -15.76 28.17
N PRO A 119 -3.68 -15.80 26.85
CA PRO A 119 -4.64 -16.73 26.23
C PRO A 119 -4.10 -18.16 26.08
N ALA A 120 -2.79 -18.33 25.95
CA ALA A 120 -2.13 -19.61 25.70
C ALA A 120 -0.71 -19.63 26.27
N ASP A 121 -0.18 -20.82 26.53
CA ASP A 121 1.23 -20.97 26.89
C ASP A 121 2.12 -20.59 25.71
N GLY A 122 3.22 -19.88 25.95
CA GLY A 122 4.17 -19.57 24.90
C GLY A 122 5.12 -18.43 25.19
N THR A 123 5.82 -18.02 24.13
CA THR A 123 6.68 -16.84 24.13
C THR A 123 5.92 -15.66 23.53
N TYR A 124 5.99 -14.53 24.21
CA TYR A 124 5.34 -13.30 23.80
C TYR A 124 6.40 -12.28 23.38
N THR A 125 6.07 -11.48 22.37
CA THR A 125 6.94 -10.43 21.85
C THR A 125 6.29 -9.07 22.07
N VAL A 126 7.02 -8.12 22.62
CA VAL A 126 6.60 -6.72 22.75
C VAL A 126 7.51 -5.89 21.87
N ASP A 127 6.97 -5.28 20.83
CA ASP A 127 7.68 -4.27 20.06
C ASP A 127 7.38 -2.89 20.63
N VAL A 128 8.42 -2.10 20.83
CA VAL A 128 8.38 -0.75 21.39
C VAL A 128 8.83 0.20 20.30
N GLU A 129 7.97 1.17 19.96
CA GLU A 129 8.14 2.00 18.77
C GLU A 129 7.81 3.47 19.07
N LEU A 130 8.66 4.38 18.60
CA LEU A 130 8.34 5.81 18.56
C LEU A 130 7.19 6.06 17.59
N SER A 131 6.30 7.00 17.92
CA SER A 131 5.26 7.45 17.01
C SER A 131 5.84 8.08 15.75
N ASP A 132 5.11 8.01 14.63
CA ASP A 132 5.58 8.53 13.34
C ASP A 132 5.96 10.02 13.39
N ALA A 133 5.29 10.80 14.24
CA ALA A 133 5.61 12.22 14.46
C ALA A 133 7.01 12.41 15.06
N GLU A 134 7.41 11.55 16.00
CA GLU A 134 8.74 11.59 16.62
C GLU A 134 9.83 11.04 15.69
N ARG A 135 9.48 10.15 14.76
CA ARG A 135 10.45 9.61 13.80
C ARG A 135 10.86 10.65 12.74
N ALA A 136 9.98 11.59 12.42
CA ALA A 136 10.19 12.58 11.37
C ALA A 136 10.94 13.85 11.81
N ASN A 137 11.23 14.00 13.11
CA ASN A 137 11.93 15.14 13.70
C ASN A 137 13.44 14.88 13.85
#